data_AF-A0A7R8AJJ8-F1
#
_entry.id   AF-A0A7R8AJJ8-F1
#
_cell.length_a   1.000
_cell.length_b   1.000
_cell.length_c   1.000
_cell.angle_alpha   90.00
_cell.angle_beta   90.00
_cell.angle_gamma   90.00
#
_symmetry.space_group_name_H-M   'P 1'
#
loop_
_entity.id
_entity.type
_entity.pdbx_description
1 polymer ?
#
loop_
_entity_poly.entity_id
_entity_poly.type
_entity_poly.pdbx_seq_one_letter_code
_entity_poly.pdbx_strand_id
1 'polypeptide(L)'
;MAAEPLYPAYLPVRPEGFTATLDVPAFDAEEPGLRADPELPDILSSKAALKNITPRVGTEIHSLQLSQLTAAGLDQVALLAAQRGVLVFVS
;
A
#
# COMPACT_ATOMS: atom_id res chain seq x y z
N MET A 1 -33.34 12.85 26.20
CA MET A 1 -32.16 12.47 26.99
C MET A 1 -31.77 11.07 26.55
N ALA A 2 -30.51 10.83 26.21
CA ALA A 2 -30.06 9.46 25.89
C ALA A 2 -30.15 8.62 27.18
N ALA A 3 -30.72 7.42 27.08
CA ALA A 3 -30.79 6.47 28.20
C ALA A 3 -29.40 5.91 28.51
N GLU A 4 -29.12 5.63 29.79
CA GLU A 4 -27.85 5.03 30.18
C GLU A 4 -27.71 3.60 29.63
N PRO A 5 -26.51 3.19 29.19
CA PRO A 5 -26.28 1.85 28.68
C PRO A 5 -26.36 0.81 29.80
N LEU A 6 -26.97 -0.34 29.52
CA LEU A 6 -27.11 -1.46 30.46
C LEU A 6 -25.76 -2.04 30.94
N TYR A 7 -24.69 -1.83 30.17
CA TYR A 7 -23.35 -2.40 30.42
C TYR A 7 -22.24 -1.35 30.21
N PRO A 8 -22.11 -0.36 31.08
CA PRO A 8 -21.18 0.76 30.91
C PRO A 8 -19.70 0.32 30.91
N ALA A 9 -19.38 -0.79 31.58
CA ALA A 9 -18.02 -1.35 31.64
C ALA A 9 -17.52 -1.92 30.29
N TYR A 10 -18.41 -2.18 29.33
CA TYR A 10 -18.08 -2.71 28.00
C TYR A 10 -18.15 -1.66 26.90
N LEU A 11 -18.30 -0.38 27.26
CA LEU A 11 -18.22 0.68 26.27
C LEU A 11 -16.82 0.68 25.65
N PRO A 12 -16.69 0.87 24.32
CA PRO A 12 -15.41 1.04 23.67
C PRO A 12 -14.82 2.39 24.10
N VAL A 13 -14.21 2.41 25.28
CA VAL A 13 -13.52 3.57 25.83
C VAL A 13 -12.04 3.36 25.67
N ARG A 14 -11.36 4.38 25.16
CA ARG A 14 -9.91 4.41 25.14
C ARG A 14 -9.43 4.88 26.52
N PRO A 15 -8.62 4.13 27.27
CA PRO A 15 -8.17 4.52 28.61
C PRO A 15 -7.48 5.89 28.64
N GLU A 16 -6.72 6.18 27.59
CA GLU A 16 -6.01 7.44 27.35
C GLU A 16 -6.89 8.56 26.75
N GLY A 17 -8.19 8.31 26.56
CA GLY A 17 -9.14 9.28 26.04
C GLY A 17 -9.06 9.50 24.53
N PHE A 18 -9.74 10.53 24.03
CA PHE A 18 -9.75 10.88 22.61
C PHE A 18 -8.40 11.48 22.21
N THR A 19 -7.72 10.87 21.22
CA THR A 19 -6.58 11.49 20.56
C THR A 19 -7.10 12.47 19.51
N ALA A 20 -6.77 13.75 19.65
CA ALA A 20 -7.11 14.74 18.63
C ALA A 20 -6.52 14.34 17.27
N THR A 21 -7.33 14.40 16.22
CA THR A 21 -6.85 14.27 14.85
C THR A 21 -5.87 15.39 14.54
N LEU A 22 -4.72 15.03 13.96
CA LEU A 22 -3.79 16.02 13.43
C LEU A 22 -4.44 16.71 12.24
N ASP A 23 -4.47 18.05 12.24
CA ASP A 23 -4.90 18.85 11.10
C ASP A 23 -3.73 18.93 10.10
N VAL A 24 -3.60 17.88 9.29
CA VAL A 24 -2.57 17.81 8.25
C VAL A 24 -3.03 18.65 7.06
N PRO A 25 -2.30 19.73 6.70
CA PRO A 25 -2.69 20.54 5.55
C PRO A 25 -2.61 19.72 4.26
N ALA A 26 -3.44 20.07 3.29
CA ALA A 26 -3.33 19.50 1.96
C ALA A 26 -1.96 19.84 1.36
N PHE A 27 -1.34 18.86 0.72
CA PHE A 27 -0.09 19.02 0.00
C PHE A 27 -0.20 18.34 -1.36
N ASP A 28 0.48 18.91 -2.35
CA ASP A 28 0.62 18.27 -3.66
C ASP A 28 1.69 17.18 -3.55
N ALA A 29 1.27 15.93 -3.79
CA ALA A 29 2.16 14.79 -3.87
C ALA A 29 2.34 14.39 -5.34
N GLU A 30 3.59 14.31 -5.80
CA GLU A 30 3.88 13.67 -7.08
C GLU A 30 3.94 12.15 -6.87
N GLU A 31 3.02 11.43 -7.50
CA GLU A 31 2.96 9.98 -7.41
C GLU A 31 4.11 9.35 -8.19
N PRO A 32 4.98 8.53 -7.56
CA PRO A 32 6.13 7.91 -8.23
C PRO A 32 5.72 7.06 -9.46
N GLY A 33 4.54 6.46 -9.42
CA GLY A 33 4.01 5.69 -10.54
C GLY A 33 3.74 6.49 -11.82
N LEU A 34 3.65 7.83 -11.75
CA LEU A 34 3.48 8.69 -12.93
C LEU A 34 4.76 8.84 -13.75
N ARG A 35 5.93 8.60 -13.13
CA ARG A 35 7.25 8.65 -13.78
C ARG A 35 7.68 7.30 -14.37
N ALA A 36 6.95 6.24 -14.03
CA ALA A 36 7.29 4.88 -14.38
C ALA A 36 7.12 4.58 -15.87
N ASP A 37 7.97 3.71 -16.39
CA ASP A 37 7.79 3.11 -17.72
C ASP A 37 6.64 2.08 -17.65
N PRO A 38 5.57 2.23 -18.45
CA PRO A 38 4.44 1.31 -18.45
C PRO A 38 4.78 -0.11 -18.90
N GLU A 39 5.89 -0.32 -19.60
CA GLU A 39 6.37 -1.64 -20.02
C GLU A 39 7.02 -2.44 -18.87
N LEU A 40 7.22 -1.81 -17.70
CA LEU A 40 7.79 -2.40 -16.49
C LEU A 40 9.09 -3.22 -16.74
N PRO A 41 10.07 -2.70 -17.50
CA PRO A 41 11.22 -3.49 -17.94
C PRO A 41 12.06 -4.03 -16.77
N ASP A 42 12.25 -3.30 -15.69
CA ASP A 42 13.05 -3.78 -14.55
C ASP A 42 12.37 -4.93 -13.79
N ILE A 43 11.04 -5.00 -13.85
CA ILE A 43 10.25 -6.07 -13.23
C ILE A 43 10.13 -7.27 -14.18
N LEU A 44 9.79 -7.05 -15.45
CA LEU A 44 9.52 -8.12 -16.42
C LEU A 44 10.77 -8.72 -17.08
N SER A 45 11.85 -7.95 -17.22
CA SER A 45 13.14 -8.48 -17.71
C SER A 45 13.89 -9.27 -16.64
N SER A 46 13.58 -9.02 -15.37
CA SER A 46 14.09 -9.83 -14.27
C SER A 46 13.49 -11.24 -14.34
N LYS A 47 14.14 -12.22 -13.73
CA LYS A 47 13.58 -13.59 -13.58
C LYS A 47 12.41 -13.63 -12.58
N ALA A 48 11.80 -12.48 -12.28
CA ALA A 48 10.71 -12.40 -11.32
C ALA A 48 9.46 -13.08 -11.88
N ALA A 49 8.88 -13.96 -11.08
CA ALA A 49 7.60 -14.56 -11.41
C ALA A 49 6.48 -13.72 -10.78
N LEU A 50 5.56 -13.25 -11.62
CA LEU A 50 4.37 -12.52 -11.17
C LEU A 50 3.19 -13.48 -11.10
N LYS A 51 2.54 -13.54 -9.95
CA LYS A 51 1.35 -14.36 -9.73
C LYS A 51 0.23 -13.51 -9.16
N ASN A 52 -0.89 -13.45 -9.88
CA ASN A 52 -2.04 -12.68 -9.42
C ASN A 52 -2.71 -13.38 -8.23
N ILE A 53 -2.95 -12.64 -7.15
CA ILE A 53 -3.67 -13.14 -5.96
C ILE A 53 -5.14 -13.31 -6.30
N THR A 54 -5.73 -12.26 -6.90
CA THR A 54 -7.07 -12.30 -7.50
C THR A 54 -7.03 -11.68 -8.90
N PRO A 55 -8.05 -11.89 -9.74
CA PRO A 55 -8.06 -11.30 -11.10
C PRO A 55 -7.92 -9.77 -11.09
N ARG A 56 -8.54 -9.08 -10.13
CA ARG A 56 -8.59 -7.61 -10.09
C ARG A 56 -7.59 -6.97 -9.13
N VAL A 57 -7.23 -7.64 -8.03
CA VAL A 57 -6.43 -7.05 -6.96
C VAL A 57 -5.35 -8.03 -6.52
N GLY A 58 -4.16 -7.51 -6.26
CA GLY A 58 -3.08 -8.24 -5.64
C GLY A 58 -2.19 -8.99 -6.63
N THR A 59 -0.90 -8.85 -6.45
CA THR A 59 0.12 -9.62 -7.17
C THR A 59 1.25 -10.01 -6.24
N GLU A 60 1.57 -11.30 -6.21
CA GLU A 60 2.79 -11.87 -5.63
C GLU A 60 3.92 -11.74 -6.65
N ILE A 61 5.06 -11.20 -6.22
CA ILE A 61 6.27 -11.04 -7.02
C ILE A 61 7.36 -11.87 -6.36
N HIS A 62 7.82 -12.90 -7.07
CA HIS A 62 8.86 -13.80 -6.60
C HIS A 62 10.22 -13.41 -7.14
N SER A 63 11.28 -13.64 -6.36
CA SER A 63 12.67 -13.48 -6.82
C SER A 63 13.04 -12.07 -7.29
N LEU A 64 12.36 -11.05 -6.74
CA LEU A 64 12.68 -9.63 -6.96
C LEU A 64 13.11 -8.98 -5.64
N GLN A 65 14.33 -8.46 -5.58
CA GLN A 65 14.85 -7.78 -4.41
C GLN A 65 14.75 -6.26 -4.57
N LEU A 66 13.93 -5.61 -3.75
CA LEU A 66 13.66 -4.17 -3.85
C LEU A 66 14.91 -3.30 -3.64
N SER A 67 15.82 -3.72 -2.76
CA SER A 67 17.04 -2.96 -2.48
C SER A 67 18.05 -2.94 -3.63
N GLN A 68 17.86 -3.79 -4.65
CA GLN A 68 18.71 -3.85 -5.83
C GLN A 68 18.11 -3.10 -7.02
N LEU A 69 16.90 -2.55 -6.89
CA LEU A 69 16.24 -1.80 -7.94
C LEU A 69 16.83 -0.39 -8.06
N THR A 70 16.87 0.10 -9.30
CA THR A 70 17.14 1.51 -9.58
C THR A 70 15.95 2.38 -9.17
N ALA A 71 16.14 3.70 -9.12
CA ALA A 71 15.02 4.62 -8.89
C ALA A 71 13.88 4.42 -9.91
N ALA A 72 14.21 4.19 -11.18
CA ALA A 72 13.22 3.89 -12.22
C ALA A 72 12.48 2.55 -11.97
N GLY A 73 13.19 1.53 -11.48
CA GLY A 73 12.59 0.27 -11.07
C GLY A 73 11.65 0.42 -9.87
N LEU A 74 11.96 1.31 -8.92
CA LEU A 74 11.06 1.62 -7.80
C LEU A 74 9.81 2.39 -8.25
N ASP A 75 9.96 3.31 -9.22
CA ASP A 75 8.81 3.98 -9.84
C ASP A 75 7.90 2.94 -10.54
N GLN A 76 8.47 1.94 -11.25
CA GLN A 76 7.71 0.83 -11.83
C GLN A 76 6.97 -0.02 -10.78
N VAL A 77 7.58 -0.26 -9.62
CA VAL A 77 6.90 -0.92 -8.49
C VAL A 77 5.71 -0.11 -8.01
N ALA A 78 5.84 1.22 -7.91
CA ALA A 78 4.74 2.10 -7.54
C ALA A 78 3.60 2.07 -8.57
N LEU A 79 3.93 2.08 -9.87
CA LEU A 79 2.93 1.93 -10.93
C LEU A 79 2.19 0.59 -10.84
N LEU A 80 2.93 -0.51 -10.68
CA LEU A 80 2.32 -1.84 -10.56
C LEU A 80 1.45 -1.94 -9.29
N ALA A 81 1.85 -1.32 -8.18
CA ALA A 81 1.05 -1.23 -6.97
C ALA A 81 -0.23 -0.41 -7.19
N ALA A 82 -0.18 0.71 -7.92
CA ALA A 82 -1.36 1.49 -8.27
C ALA A 82 -2.34 0.69 -9.15
N GLN A 83 -1.83 -0.12 -10.08
CA GLN A 83 -2.65 -0.96 -10.96
C GLN A 83 -3.28 -2.16 -10.23
N ARG A 84 -2.55 -2.78 -9.30
CA ARG A 84 -2.95 -4.03 -8.63
C ARG A 84 -3.50 -3.82 -7.22
N GLY A 85 -3.39 -2.62 -6.66
CA GLY A 85 -3.78 -2.27 -5.29
C GLY A 85 -2.82 -2.75 -4.21
N VAL A 86 -2.30 -3.98 -4.30
CA VAL A 86 -1.33 -4.52 -3.34
C VAL A 86 -0.30 -5.41 -4.03
N LEU A 87 0.95 -5.31 -3.59
CA LEU A 87 2.04 -6.18 -4.02
C LEU A 87 2.61 -6.93 -2.82
N VAL A 88 2.92 -8.20 -3.02
CA VAL A 88 3.56 -9.06 -2.02
C VAL A 88 4.88 -9.55 -2.59
N PHE A 89 5.98 -9.25 -1.90
CA PHE A 89 7.31 -9.68 -2.32
C PHE A 89 7.68 -10.96 -1.58
N VAL A 90 7.98 -12.01 -2.33
CA VAL A 90 8.39 -13.32 -1.80
C VAL A 90 9.81 -13.59 -2.28
N SER A 91 10.75 -13.50 -1.35
CA SER A 91 12.19 -13.75 -1.61
C SER A 91 12.48 -15.23 -1.77
#